data_AF-A0AAW0FTG9-F1
#
_entry.id   AF-A0AAW0FTG9-F1
#
_cell.length_a   1.000
_cell.length_b   1.000
_cell.length_c   1.000
_cell.angle_alpha   90.00
_cell.angle_beta   90.00
_cell.angle_gamma   90.00
#
_symmetry.space_group_name_H-M   'P 1'
#
loop_
_entity.id
_entity.type
_entity.pdbx_description
1 polymer ?
#
loop_
_entity_poly.entity_id
_entity_poly.type
_entity_poly.pdbx_seq_one_letter_code
_entity_poly.pdbx_strand_id
1 'polypeptide(L)'
;MPLDVLFEIFSYLLPYDMLNLSRTSKPFRNLLMDRNSVSFWKAARCNVPGLPEPFPGMSEPVFANLCYSPHCHVCLKSNVQDVIWDLRIRLCNICKKTSTVSISVAKSRLYLKESKRLLPHISTYLVKWNDQVTDDWVRGVQRLLISDMDDVEKAWVSLPASKEGRDQFLKDEDRRFKDIEKHAEVCDNWSQNKKYDRSQELNEVRQEHLRTILRKLNEAGYGEDVTFSDKHRDVHGRDPICYHPFVRQAKPLTDRIWQNRCPA
;
A
#
# COMPACT_ATOMS: atom_id res chain seq x y z
N MET A 1 -24.48 -21.70 11.84
CA MET A 1 -23.70 -22.55 10.91
C MET A 1 -22.56 -23.17 11.70
N PRO A 2 -22.25 -24.46 11.53
CA PRO A 2 -21.10 -25.08 12.18
C PRO A 2 -19.80 -24.35 11.83
N LEU A 3 -18.87 -24.28 12.78
CA LEU A 3 -17.60 -23.57 12.58
C LEU A 3 -16.73 -24.24 11.51
N ASP A 4 -16.82 -25.56 11.34
CA ASP A 4 -16.03 -26.30 10.35
C ASP A 4 -16.41 -25.93 8.91
N VAL A 5 -17.70 -25.73 8.65
CA VAL A 5 -18.18 -25.26 7.33
C VAL A 5 -17.74 -23.82 7.07
N LEU A 6 -17.77 -22.97 8.10
CA LEU A 6 -17.24 -21.61 8.00
C LEU A 6 -15.72 -21.62 7.75
N PHE A 7 -14.99 -22.57 8.36
CA PHE A 7 -13.57 -22.75 8.12
C PHE A 7 -13.28 -23.08 6.67
N GLU A 8 -13.97 -24.07 6.13
CA GLU A 8 -13.83 -24.45 4.73
C GLU A 8 -14.10 -23.26 3.80
N ILE A 9 -15.21 -22.55 3.99
CA ILE A 9 -15.55 -21.38 3.17
C ILE A 9 -14.47 -20.29 3.30
N PHE A 10 -14.09 -19.93 4.53
CA PHE A 10 -13.14 -18.84 4.78
C PHE A 10 -11.73 -19.18 4.33
N SER A 11 -11.37 -20.46 4.28
CA SER A 11 -10.07 -20.91 3.78
C SER A 11 -9.86 -20.63 2.29
N TYR A 12 -10.92 -20.39 1.52
CA TYR A 12 -10.83 -19.99 0.10
C TYR A 12 -10.88 -18.48 -0.12
N LEU A 13 -11.13 -17.68 0.92
CA LEU A 13 -11.26 -16.22 0.80
C LEU A 13 -9.89 -15.53 0.77
N LEU A 14 -9.84 -14.35 0.14
CA LEU A 14 -8.68 -13.46 0.27
C LEU A 14 -8.77 -12.64 1.57
N PRO A 15 -7.67 -12.08 2.09
CA PRO A 15 -7.70 -11.24 3.29
C PRO A 15 -8.59 -10.00 3.12
N TYR A 16 -8.70 -9.49 1.89
CA TYR A 16 -9.63 -8.41 1.54
C TYR A 16 -11.09 -8.82 1.73
N ASP A 17 -11.45 -10.03 1.29
CA ASP A 17 -12.82 -10.54 1.41
C ASP A 17 -13.17 -10.79 2.88
N MET A 18 -12.23 -11.36 3.64
CA MET A 18 -12.35 -11.54 5.10
C MET A 18 -12.61 -10.21 5.82
N LEU A 19 -11.86 -9.18 5.45
CA LEU A 19 -12.02 -7.83 5.99
C LEU A 19 -13.39 -7.24 5.65
N ASN A 20 -13.87 -7.39 4.42
CA ASN A 20 -15.20 -6.95 4.03
C ASN A 20 -16.30 -7.74 4.74
N LEU A 21 -16.17 -9.06 4.86
CA LEU A 21 -17.12 -9.91 5.57
C LEU A 21 -17.24 -9.52 7.05
N SER A 22 -16.12 -9.18 7.69
CA SER A 22 -16.11 -8.67 9.07
C SER A 22 -16.84 -7.33 9.25
N ARG A 23 -17.11 -6.60 8.16
CA ARG A 23 -17.76 -5.29 8.16
C ARG A 23 -19.25 -5.35 7.78
N THR A 24 -19.72 -6.47 7.24
CA THR A 24 -21.11 -6.63 6.77
C THR A 24 -22.07 -7.03 7.89
N SER A 25 -21.62 -7.79 8.90
CA SER A 25 -22.49 -8.24 9.99
C SER A 25 -21.80 -8.25 11.36
N LYS A 26 -22.57 -7.98 12.43
CA LYS A 26 -22.05 -8.07 13.81
C LYS A 26 -21.59 -9.50 14.19
N PRO A 27 -22.30 -10.58 13.83
CA PRO A 27 -21.82 -11.94 14.09
C PRO A 27 -20.49 -12.27 13.40
N PHE A 28 -20.34 -11.92 12.11
CA PHE A 28 -19.06 -12.14 11.41
C PHE A 28 -17.95 -11.28 11.99
N ARG A 29 -18.24 -10.04 12.37
CA ARG A 29 -17.27 -9.20 13.07
C ARG A 29 -16.78 -9.86 14.35
N ASN A 30 -17.70 -10.33 15.19
CA ASN A 30 -17.35 -10.95 16.47
C ASN A 30 -16.54 -12.24 16.28
N LEU A 31 -16.91 -13.06 15.30
CA LEU A 31 -16.17 -14.27 14.98
C LEU A 31 -14.77 -13.95 14.43
N LEU A 32 -14.69 -13.17 13.36
CA LEU A 32 -13.44 -12.94 12.61
C LEU A 32 -12.43 -12.08 13.37
N MET A 33 -12.87 -11.20 14.27
CA MET A 33 -11.97 -10.37 15.07
C MET A 33 -11.55 -11.04 16.38
N ASP A 34 -12.05 -12.24 16.69
CA ASP A 34 -11.63 -13.00 17.86
C ASP A 34 -10.23 -13.59 17.70
N ARG A 35 -9.46 -13.69 18.79
CA ARG A 35 -8.10 -14.24 18.74
C ARG A 35 -8.07 -15.71 18.31
N ASN A 36 -9.13 -16.47 18.55
CA ASN A 36 -9.22 -17.88 18.18
C ASN A 36 -9.42 -18.05 16.66
N SER A 37 -9.73 -16.98 15.95
CA SER A 37 -9.96 -16.94 14.51
C SER A 37 -8.69 -16.68 13.69
N VAL A 38 -7.51 -16.63 14.32
CA VAL A 38 -6.23 -16.37 13.64
C VAL A 38 -5.94 -17.38 12.52
N SER A 39 -6.36 -18.64 12.68
CA SER A 39 -6.19 -19.68 11.66
C SER A 39 -6.93 -19.34 10.37
N PHE A 40 -8.14 -18.77 10.42
CA PHE A 40 -8.88 -18.36 9.22
C PHE A 40 -8.12 -17.27 8.46
N TRP A 41 -7.54 -16.31 9.16
CA TRP A 41 -6.78 -15.24 8.53
C TRP A 41 -5.45 -15.69 7.94
N LYS A 42 -4.75 -16.61 8.62
CA LYS A 42 -3.54 -17.23 8.06
C LYS A 42 -3.84 -18.00 6.79
N ALA A 43 -4.92 -18.79 6.76
CA ALA A 43 -5.37 -19.49 5.57
C ALA A 43 -5.70 -18.51 4.43
N ALA A 44 -6.46 -17.45 4.71
CA ALA A 44 -6.77 -16.42 3.73
C ALA A 44 -5.52 -15.72 3.19
N ARG A 45 -4.52 -15.45 4.04
CA ARG A 45 -3.23 -14.87 3.63
C ARG A 45 -2.47 -15.78 2.68
N CYS A 46 -2.47 -17.10 2.93
CA CYS A 46 -1.82 -18.08 2.05
C CYS A 46 -2.42 -18.13 0.63
N ASN A 47 -3.66 -17.67 0.44
CA ASN A 47 -4.28 -17.53 -0.89
C ASN A 47 -3.73 -16.37 -1.72
N VAL A 48 -2.86 -15.53 -1.15
CA VAL A 48 -2.22 -14.42 -1.87
C VAL A 48 -0.74 -14.74 -2.08
N PRO A 49 -0.33 -15.17 -3.28
CA PRO A 49 1.07 -15.46 -3.57
C PRO A 49 1.97 -14.26 -3.26
N GLY A 50 3.02 -14.52 -2.49
CA GLY A 50 4.05 -13.56 -2.11
C GLY A 50 3.65 -12.54 -1.04
N LEU A 51 2.43 -12.60 -0.48
CA LEU A 51 2.03 -11.68 0.60
C LEU A 51 2.87 -11.94 1.87
N PRO A 52 3.59 -10.95 2.39
CA PRO A 52 4.43 -11.13 3.57
C PRO A 52 3.63 -11.49 4.82
N GLU A 53 4.32 -11.98 5.85
CA GLU A 53 3.71 -12.12 7.16
C GLU A 53 3.39 -10.75 7.78
N PRO A 54 2.44 -10.66 8.73
CA PRO A 54 2.25 -9.46 9.52
C PRO A 54 3.55 -9.02 10.23
N PHE A 55 3.71 -7.72 10.42
CA PHE A 55 4.80 -7.19 11.24
C PHE A 55 4.78 -7.80 12.66
N PRO A 56 5.94 -7.96 13.32
CA PRO A 56 5.97 -8.38 14.72
C PRO A 56 5.05 -7.54 15.61
N GLY A 57 4.18 -8.20 16.37
CA GLY A 57 3.17 -7.54 17.22
C GLY A 57 1.90 -7.05 16.50
N MET A 58 1.80 -7.21 15.17
CA MET A 58 0.60 -6.89 14.40
C MET A 58 -0.26 -8.14 14.18
N SER A 59 -1.57 -8.03 14.41
CA SER A 59 -2.50 -9.12 14.12
C SER A 59 -2.83 -9.21 12.63
N GLU A 60 -3.19 -10.41 12.16
CA GLU A 60 -3.56 -10.64 10.76
C GLU A 60 -4.68 -9.70 10.25
N PRO A 61 -5.78 -9.41 11.00
CA PRO A 61 -6.81 -8.47 10.55
C PRO A 61 -6.29 -7.03 10.40
N VAL A 62 -5.39 -6.60 11.28
CA VAL A 62 -4.78 -5.26 11.22
C VAL A 62 -3.87 -5.16 10.01
N PHE A 63 -3.08 -6.20 9.75
CA PHE A 63 -2.22 -6.27 8.57
C PHE A 63 -3.03 -6.31 7.27
N ALA A 64 -4.10 -7.11 7.21
CA ALA A 64 -5.02 -7.12 6.07
C ALA A 64 -5.65 -5.73 5.85
N ASN A 65 -6.02 -5.01 6.92
CA ASN A 65 -6.51 -3.65 6.81
C ASN A 65 -5.44 -2.70 6.24
N LEU A 66 -4.19 -2.82 6.68
CA LEU A 66 -3.08 -2.02 6.17
C LEU A 66 -2.86 -2.26 4.66
N CYS A 67 -2.79 -3.54 4.26
CA CYS A 67 -2.58 -3.96 2.88
C CYS A 67 -3.70 -3.48 1.94
N TYR A 68 -4.97 -3.66 2.34
CA TYR A 68 -6.08 -3.61 1.37
C TYR A 68 -7.13 -2.51 1.61
N SER A 69 -7.26 -1.96 2.82
CA SER A 69 -8.28 -0.94 3.07
C SER A 69 -7.83 0.42 2.53
N PRO A 70 -8.57 1.05 1.59
CA PRO A 70 -8.16 2.31 0.95
C PRO A 70 -8.54 3.56 1.78
N HIS A 71 -8.51 3.46 3.11
CA HIS A 71 -8.97 4.52 4.02
C HIS A 71 -7.83 5.04 4.89
N CYS A 72 -7.76 6.35 5.07
CA CYS A 72 -6.87 6.97 6.05
C CYS A 72 -7.10 6.36 7.45
N HIS A 73 -6.04 5.91 8.13
CA HIS A 73 -6.16 5.34 9.48
C HIS A 73 -6.52 6.36 10.56
N VAL A 74 -6.40 7.65 10.26
CA VAL A 74 -6.70 8.74 11.20
C VAL A 74 -8.11 9.29 11.00
N CYS A 75 -8.45 9.69 9.78
CA CYS A 75 -9.73 10.38 9.49
C CYS A 75 -10.71 9.56 8.65
N LEU A 76 -10.37 8.31 8.28
CA LEU A 76 -11.18 7.42 7.45
C LEU A 76 -11.50 7.96 6.04
N LYS A 77 -10.85 9.04 5.58
CA LYS A 77 -10.96 9.50 4.19
C LYS A 77 -10.62 8.36 3.24
N SER A 78 -11.52 8.07 2.30
CA SER A 78 -11.38 7.02 1.30
C SER A 78 -10.40 7.41 0.17
N ASN A 79 -10.16 6.46 -0.74
CA ASN A 79 -9.29 6.62 -1.92
C ASN A 79 -7.83 6.97 -1.59
N VAL A 80 -7.34 6.52 -0.44
CA VAL A 80 -5.91 6.61 -0.11
C VAL A 80 -5.26 5.30 -0.53
N GLN A 81 -4.47 5.30 -1.60
CA GLN A 81 -3.92 4.08 -2.21
C GLN A 81 -2.52 3.72 -1.70
N ASP A 82 -1.74 4.71 -1.24
CA ASP A 82 -0.39 4.46 -0.78
C ASP A 82 -0.33 4.13 0.72
N VAL A 83 0.35 3.03 1.01
CA VAL A 83 0.74 2.63 2.37
C VAL A 83 2.11 3.24 2.64
N ILE A 84 2.31 3.77 3.84
CA ILE A 84 3.63 4.12 4.35
C ILE A 84 4.10 2.93 5.17
N TRP A 85 4.81 2.00 4.53
CA TRP A 85 5.19 0.71 5.14
C TRP A 85 6.10 0.87 6.34
N ASP A 86 7.03 1.83 6.29
CA ASP A 86 7.90 2.17 7.42
C ASP A 86 7.03 2.50 8.64
N LEU A 87 6.12 3.46 8.50
CA LEU A 87 5.24 3.89 9.58
C LEU A 87 4.06 2.92 9.84
N ARG A 88 3.98 1.81 9.09
CA ARG A 88 2.91 0.80 9.16
C ARG A 88 1.50 1.42 9.14
N ILE A 89 1.32 2.48 8.36
CA ILE A 89 0.10 3.30 8.35
C ILE A 89 -0.22 3.83 6.96
N ARG A 90 -1.51 4.11 6.73
CA ARG A 90 -2.03 4.80 5.54
C ARG A 90 -2.61 6.14 5.94
N LEU A 91 -2.11 7.23 5.34
CA LEU A 91 -2.49 8.60 5.67
C LEU A 91 -2.88 9.37 4.41
N CYS A 92 -3.98 10.12 4.46
CA CYS A 92 -4.29 11.11 3.42
C CYS A 92 -3.33 12.31 3.53
N ASN A 93 -3.23 13.14 2.48
CA ASN A 93 -2.28 14.26 2.44
C ASN A 93 -2.42 15.24 3.62
N ILE A 94 -3.64 15.43 4.14
CA ILE A 94 -3.88 16.28 5.32
C ILE A 94 -3.31 15.60 6.58
N CYS A 95 -3.67 14.34 6.83
CA CYS A 95 -3.17 13.60 7.99
C CYS A 95 -1.67 13.33 7.94
N LYS A 96 -1.06 13.23 6.75
CA LYS A 96 0.40 13.21 6.62
C LYS A 96 1.01 14.45 7.27
N LYS A 97 0.48 15.64 7.00
CA LYS A 97 0.99 16.91 7.57
C LYS A 97 0.70 17.06 9.07
N THR A 98 -0.46 16.61 9.53
CA THR A 98 -0.89 16.83 10.92
C THR A 98 -0.47 15.73 11.89
N SER A 99 -0.33 14.49 11.42
CA SER A 99 -0.01 13.32 12.26
C SER A 99 1.48 12.95 12.24
N THR A 100 2.29 13.61 11.40
CA THR A 100 3.75 13.35 11.35
C THR A 100 4.55 14.64 11.55
N VAL A 101 5.78 14.51 12.04
CA VAL A 101 6.73 15.61 12.21
C VAL A 101 8.07 15.28 11.56
N SER A 102 8.81 16.29 11.12
CA SER A 102 10.18 16.09 10.67
C SER A 102 11.09 15.70 11.84
N ILE A 103 12.18 14.99 11.55
CA ILE A 103 13.20 14.67 12.56
C ILE A 103 13.75 15.92 13.25
N SER A 104 13.93 17.02 12.52
CA SER A 104 14.41 18.28 13.09
C SER A 104 13.45 18.82 14.16
N VAL A 105 12.15 18.84 13.87
CA VAL A 105 11.12 19.27 14.82
C VAL A 105 11.00 18.28 15.99
N ALA A 106 11.08 16.98 15.75
CA ALA A 106 11.07 15.96 16.80
C ALA A 106 12.25 16.13 17.76
N LYS A 107 13.47 16.38 17.24
CA LYS A 107 14.65 16.69 18.04
C LYS A 107 14.42 17.94 18.90
N SER A 108 13.91 19.03 18.32
CA SER A 108 13.62 20.24 19.10
C SER A 108 12.60 19.99 20.21
N ARG A 109 11.57 19.17 19.97
CA ARG A 109 10.57 18.81 21.00
C ARG A 109 11.17 18.02 22.16
N LEU A 110 12.02 17.03 21.87
CA LEU A 110 12.63 16.18 22.89
C LEU A 110 13.78 16.89 23.63
N TYR A 111 14.44 17.87 22.99
CA TYR A 111 15.48 18.68 23.62
C TYR A 111 14.96 19.50 24.80
N LEU A 112 13.72 19.98 24.69
CA LEU A 112 13.06 20.78 25.74
C LEU A 112 12.50 19.94 26.90
N LYS A 113 12.67 18.62 26.87
CA LYS A 113 12.10 17.68 27.84
C LYS A 113 13.19 16.84 28.53
N GLU A 114 12.83 16.15 29.61
CA GLU A 114 13.72 15.21 30.33
C GLU A 114 14.21 14.04 29.45
N SER A 115 13.52 13.81 28.34
CA SER A 115 13.78 12.87 27.28
C SER A 115 14.91 13.30 26.32
N LYS A 116 15.66 14.38 26.61
CA LYS A 116 16.83 14.82 25.81
C LYS A 116 17.89 13.73 25.55
N ARG A 117 17.96 12.70 26.40
CA ARG A 117 18.85 11.54 26.17
C ARG A 117 18.44 10.69 24.97
N LEU A 118 17.21 10.82 24.48
CA LEU A 118 16.75 10.21 23.22
C LEU A 118 17.25 10.96 21.98
N LEU A 119 17.81 12.17 22.10
CA LEU A 119 18.21 12.99 20.94
C LEU A 119 19.22 12.36 19.97
N PRO A 120 20.29 11.69 20.44
CA PRO A 120 21.25 11.01 19.55
C PRO A 120 20.61 9.84 18.79
N HIS A 121 19.42 9.44 19.22
CA HIS A 121 18.79 8.16 18.98
C HIS A 121 17.50 8.30 18.15
N ILE A 122 16.88 9.49 18.11
CA ILE A 122 15.73 9.82 17.24
C ILE A 122 16.03 9.54 15.77
N SER A 123 17.24 9.87 15.31
CA SER A 123 17.65 9.58 13.93
C SER A 123 18.04 8.13 13.69
N THR A 124 17.98 7.27 14.69
CA THR A 124 18.38 5.86 14.58
C THR A 124 17.21 4.92 14.90
N TYR A 125 16.25 5.32 15.75
CA TYR A 125 15.26 4.40 16.33
C TYR A 125 13.80 4.73 16.01
N LEU A 126 13.50 5.89 15.46
CA LEU A 126 12.13 6.20 15.06
C LEU A 126 11.96 5.92 13.58
N VAL A 127 10.93 5.13 13.25
CA VAL A 127 10.68 4.68 11.89
C VAL A 127 10.49 5.88 10.97
N LYS A 128 11.26 5.91 9.88
CA LYS A 128 11.35 7.08 9.03
C LYS A 128 10.72 6.78 7.71
N TRP A 129 9.90 7.71 7.26
CA TRP A 129 9.45 7.72 5.89
C TRP A 129 10.12 8.88 5.14
N ASN A 130 10.71 8.57 3.98
CA ASN A 130 11.20 9.59 3.06
C ASN A 130 10.01 10.12 2.24
N ASP A 131 9.55 11.32 2.60
CA ASP A 131 8.49 11.98 1.86
C ASP A 131 8.97 12.37 0.46
N GLN A 132 8.45 11.68 -0.56
CA GLN A 132 8.64 12.04 -1.96
C GLN A 132 7.42 12.78 -2.56
N VAL A 133 6.34 12.98 -1.80
CA VAL A 133 4.99 13.25 -2.34
C VAL A 133 4.36 14.54 -1.79
N THR A 134 5.00 15.28 -0.90
CA THR A 134 4.51 16.64 -0.58
C THR A 134 4.96 17.65 -1.63
N ASP A 135 4.02 18.50 -2.07
CA ASP A 135 4.25 19.74 -2.85
C ASP A 135 5.14 20.77 -2.11
N ASP A 136 5.67 20.42 -0.93
CA ASP A 136 6.61 21.26 -0.22
C ASP A 136 8.02 21.06 -0.80
N TRP A 137 8.75 22.17 -0.91
CA TRP A 137 10.10 22.31 -1.45
C TRP A 137 11.20 21.51 -0.73
N VAL A 138 10.84 20.51 0.09
CA VAL A 138 11.76 19.71 0.88
C VAL A 138 11.54 18.22 0.59
N ARG A 139 11.92 17.81 -0.63
CA ARG A 139 12.03 16.38 -0.99
C ARG A 139 13.05 15.72 -0.06
N GLY A 140 12.73 14.52 0.44
CA GLY A 140 13.68 13.71 1.21
C GLY A 140 13.78 14.04 2.70
N VAL A 141 12.79 14.73 3.28
CA VAL A 141 12.73 14.90 4.74
C VAL A 141 12.21 13.61 5.37
N GLN A 142 13.02 13.07 6.27
CA GLN A 142 12.62 11.95 7.13
C GLN A 142 11.56 12.43 8.14
N ARG A 143 10.40 11.78 8.11
CA ARG A 143 9.26 12.08 8.99
C ARG A 143 8.93 10.91 9.91
N LEU A 144 8.38 11.24 11.07
CA LEU A 144 8.04 10.33 12.16
C LEU A 144 6.57 10.48 12.52
N LEU A 145 5.90 9.41 12.94
CA LEU A 145 4.55 9.49 13.47
C LEU A 145 4.58 10.13 14.87
N ILE A 146 3.71 11.12 15.11
CA ILE A 146 3.66 11.82 16.40
C ILE A 146 3.30 10.83 17.52
N SER A 147 2.35 9.92 17.29
CA SER A 147 1.96 8.93 18.29
C SER A 147 3.10 7.98 18.67
N ASP A 148 3.88 7.51 17.70
CA ASP A 148 5.02 6.62 17.98
C ASP A 148 6.08 7.33 18.84
N MET A 149 6.33 8.61 18.56
CA MET A 149 7.21 9.44 19.36
C MET A 149 6.67 9.62 20.78
N ASP A 150 5.38 9.92 20.93
CA ASP A 150 4.74 10.10 22.23
C ASP A 150 4.76 8.78 23.05
N ASP A 151 4.60 7.63 22.41
CA ASP A 151 4.62 6.32 23.07
C ASP A 151 6.03 5.93 23.52
N VAL A 152 7.05 6.17 22.69
CA VAL A 152 8.46 5.99 23.08
C VAL A 152 8.85 6.93 24.21
N GLU A 153 8.38 8.18 24.17
CA GLU A 153 8.61 9.14 25.25
C GLU A 153 7.96 8.71 26.56
N LYS A 154 6.70 8.26 26.53
CA LYS A 154 6.02 7.73 27.73
C LYS A 154 6.76 6.53 28.31
N ALA A 155 7.20 5.60 27.45
CA ALA A 155 7.98 4.44 27.87
C ALA A 155 9.33 4.86 28.47
N TRP A 156 9.98 5.88 27.92
CA TRP A 156 11.23 6.40 28.46
C TRP A 156 11.08 7.03 29.86
N VAL A 157 10.01 7.80 30.07
CA VAL A 157 9.75 8.49 31.35
C VAL A 157 9.34 7.52 32.44
N SER A 158 8.66 6.42 32.11
CA SER A 158 8.27 5.39 33.09
C SER A 158 9.43 4.50 33.55
N LEU A 159 10.56 4.52 32.85
CA LEU A 159 11.73 3.73 33.22
C LEU A 159 12.47 4.34 34.43
N PRO A 160 12.96 3.51 35.36
CA PRO A 160 13.86 3.95 36.42
C PRO A 160 15.06 4.71 35.84
N ALA A 161 15.55 5.71 36.57
CA ALA A 161 16.72 6.49 36.16
C ALA A 161 18.04 5.68 36.11
N SER A 162 17.99 4.37 36.39
CA SER A 162 19.10 3.43 36.24
C SER A 162 19.70 3.51 34.84
N LYS A 163 21.02 3.55 34.78
CA LYS A 163 21.75 3.58 33.52
C LYS A 163 21.51 2.29 32.72
N GLU A 164 21.56 1.12 33.36
CA GLU A 164 21.37 -0.16 32.65
C GLU A 164 19.98 -0.29 32.01
N GLY A 165 18.91 0.04 32.74
CA GLY A 165 17.54 -0.06 32.22
C GLY A 165 17.29 0.83 31.01
N ARG A 166 17.84 2.05 31.02
CA ARG A 166 17.74 2.99 29.90
C ARG A 166 18.59 2.56 28.71
N ASP A 167 19.81 2.08 28.93
CA ASP A 167 20.68 1.58 27.86
C ASP A 167 20.08 0.33 27.20
N GLN A 168 19.45 -0.54 27.98
CA GLN A 168 18.76 -1.73 27.46
C GLN A 168 17.54 -1.35 26.61
N PHE A 169 16.71 -0.41 27.09
CA PHE A 169 15.59 0.11 26.32
C PHE A 169 16.01 0.67 24.95
N LEU A 170 17.11 1.44 24.89
CA LEU A 170 17.63 1.98 23.64
C LEU A 170 18.07 0.87 22.67
N LYS A 171 18.69 -0.20 23.17
CA LYS A 171 19.09 -1.36 22.35
C LYS A 171 17.88 -2.13 21.81
N ASP A 172 16.83 -2.24 22.61
CA ASP A 172 15.63 -2.96 22.21
C ASP A 172 14.82 -2.15 21.17
N GLU A 173 14.72 -0.83 21.33
CA GLU A 173 14.11 0.05 20.32
C GLU A 173 14.94 0.11 19.02
N ASP A 174 16.27 0.10 19.07
CA ASP A 174 17.13 -0.03 17.87
C ASP A 174 16.85 -1.29 17.08
N ARG A 175 16.74 -2.42 17.78
CA ARG A 175 16.44 -3.71 17.17
C ARG A 175 15.05 -3.69 16.54
N ARG A 176 14.06 -3.20 17.30
CA ARG A 176 12.68 -3.08 16.83
C ARG A 176 12.58 -2.24 15.56
N PHE A 177 13.30 -1.11 15.51
CA PHE A 177 13.35 -0.25 14.32
C PHE A 177 13.94 -1.00 13.12
N LYS A 178 15.09 -1.66 13.27
CA LYS A 178 15.75 -2.40 12.19
C LYS A 178 14.88 -3.53 11.65
N ASP A 179 14.18 -4.23 12.54
CA ASP A 179 13.25 -5.28 12.16
C ASP A 179 12.07 -4.70 11.36
N ILE A 180 11.53 -3.54 11.77
CA ILE A 180 10.46 -2.86 11.03
C ILE A 180 10.95 -2.37 9.67
N GLU A 181 12.13 -1.74 9.58
CA GLU A 181 12.70 -1.23 8.33
C GLU A 181 12.90 -2.35 7.31
N LYS A 182 13.53 -3.46 7.73
CA LYS A 182 13.71 -4.64 6.87
C LYS A 182 12.38 -5.23 6.42
N HIS A 183 11.40 -5.32 7.31
CA HIS A 183 10.09 -5.86 6.96
C HIS A 183 9.28 -4.93 6.07
N ALA A 184 9.41 -3.61 6.27
CA ALA A 184 8.79 -2.59 5.43
C ALA A 184 9.30 -2.67 4.00
N GLU A 185 10.60 -2.91 3.79
CA GLU A 185 11.18 -3.15 2.46
C GLU A 185 10.55 -4.37 1.77
N VAL A 186 10.36 -5.47 2.52
CA VAL A 186 9.70 -6.68 1.99
C VAL A 186 8.25 -6.37 1.59
N CYS A 187 7.50 -5.66 2.42
CA CYS A 187 6.12 -5.26 2.12
C CYS A 187 6.02 -4.28 0.95
N ASP A 188 6.94 -3.32 0.84
CA ASP A 188 6.96 -2.39 -0.28
C ASP A 188 7.27 -3.11 -1.59
N ASN A 189 8.31 -3.95 -1.62
CA ASN A 189 8.65 -4.77 -2.80
C ASN A 189 7.45 -5.62 -3.26
N TRP A 190 6.76 -6.29 -2.34
CA TRP A 190 5.53 -7.03 -2.67
C TRP A 190 4.45 -6.13 -3.27
N SER A 191 4.20 -4.97 -2.67
CA SER A 191 3.19 -4.01 -3.13
C SER A 191 3.52 -3.45 -4.52
N GLN A 192 4.78 -3.12 -4.78
CA GLN A 192 5.26 -2.64 -6.08
C GLN A 192 5.13 -3.72 -7.15
N ASN A 193 5.52 -4.96 -6.85
CA ASN A 193 5.35 -6.09 -7.77
C ASN A 193 3.88 -6.29 -8.14
N LYS A 194 2.97 -6.25 -7.17
CA LYS A 194 1.52 -6.32 -7.46
C LYS A 194 1.02 -5.18 -8.33
N LYS A 195 1.48 -3.94 -8.11
CA LYS A 195 1.15 -2.80 -8.97
C LYS A 195 1.70 -3.00 -10.39
N TYR A 196 2.91 -3.54 -10.51
CA TYR A 196 3.56 -3.84 -11.77
C TYR A 196 2.79 -4.93 -12.54
N ASP A 197 2.49 -6.07 -11.92
CA ASP A 197 1.72 -7.16 -12.51
C ASP A 197 0.37 -6.65 -13.03
N ARG A 198 -0.34 -5.87 -12.21
CA ARG A 198 -1.61 -5.27 -12.62
C ARG A 198 -1.45 -4.32 -13.81
N SER A 199 -0.36 -3.57 -13.87
CA SER A 199 -0.06 -2.70 -15.00
C SER A 199 0.21 -3.51 -16.28
N GLN A 200 0.91 -4.65 -16.16
CA GLN A 200 1.15 -5.57 -17.27
C GLN A 200 -0.16 -6.18 -17.77
N GLU A 201 -1.00 -6.74 -16.90
CA GLU A 201 -2.32 -7.25 -17.27
C GLU A 201 -3.15 -6.22 -18.04
N LEU A 202 -3.20 -4.97 -17.54
CA LEU A 202 -3.93 -3.90 -18.21
C LEU A 202 -3.29 -3.50 -19.55
N ASN A 203 -1.97 -3.62 -19.67
CA ASN A 203 -1.26 -3.34 -20.91
C ASN A 203 -1.52 -4.44 -21.95
N GLU A 204 -1.54 -5.71 -21.56
CA GLU A 204 -1.90 -6.84 -22.43
C GLU A 204 -3.30 -6.66 -23.00
N VAL A 205 -4.29 -6.30 -22.16
CA VAL A 205 -5.65 -6.03 -22.64
C VAL A 205 -5.69 -4.86 -23.63
N ARG A 206 -4.92 -3.79 -23.38
CA ARG A 206 -4.83 -2.63 -24.31
C ARG A 206 -4.19 -3.02 -25.65
N GLN A 207 -3.16 -3.87 -25.62
CA GLN A 207 -2.51 -4.35 -26.83
C GLN A 207 -3.46 -5.22 -27.66
N GLU A 208 -4.21 -6.11 -27.02
CA GLU A 208 -5.20 -6.93 -27.71
C GLU A 208 -6.36 -6.09 -28.27
N HIS A 209 -6.78 -5.08 -27.52
CA HIS A 209 -7.76 -4.10 -27.98
C HIS A 209 -7.28 -3.36 -29.24
N LEU A 210 -6.02 -2.88 -29.25
CA LEU A 210 -5.40 -2.25 -30.40
C LEU A 210 -5.32 -3.19 -31.61
N ARG A 211 -4.87 -4.44 -31.44
CA ARG A 211 -4.80 -5.44 -32.52
C ARG A 211 -6.17 -5.66 -33.16
N THR A 212 -7.21 -5.75 -32.33
CA THR A 212 -8.59 -5.93 -32.81
C THR A 212 -9.06 -4.73 -33.61
N ILE A 213 -8.78 -3.50 -33.15
CA ILE A 213 -9.13 -2.27 -33.88
C ILE A 213 -8.43 -2.22 -35.24
N LEU A 214 -7.12 -2.47 -35.27
CA LEU A 214 -6.34 -2.44 -36.52
C LEU A 214 -6.88 -3.47 -37.53
N ARG A 215 -7.21 -4.68 -37.07
CA ARG A 215 -7.85 -5.69 -37.92
C ARG A 215 -9.17 -5.18 -38.51
N LYS A 216 -10.06 -4.64 -37.68
CA LYS A 216 -11.36 -4.14 -38.16
C LYS A 216 -11.25 -2.92 -39.07
N LEU A 217 -10.30 -2.02 -38.84
CA LEU A 217 -10.02 -0.89 -39.74
C LEU A 217 -9.50 -1.38 -41.09
N ASN A 218 -8.64 -2.39 -41.09
CA ASN A 218 -8.17 -3.02 -42.32
C ASN A 218 -9.31 -3.70 -43.09
N GLU A 219 -10.18 -4.46 -42.41
CA GLU A 219 -11.39 -5.07 -42.99
C GLU A 219 -12.37 -4.03 -43.56
N ALA A 220 -12.42 -2.83 -42.98
CA ALA A 220 -13.23 -1.70 -43.45
C ALA A 220 -12.55 -0.87 -44.57
N GLY A 221 -11.34 -1.26 -45.02
CA GLY A 221 -10.62 -0.60 -46.11
C GLY A 221 -9.69 0.54 -45.68
N TYR A 222 -9.56 0.84 -44.39
CA TYR A 222 -8.70 1.89 -43.85
C TYR A 222 -7.28 1.38 -43.50
N GLY A 223 -6.86 0.24 -44.05
CA GLY A 223 -5.58 -0.39 -43.72
C GLY A 223 -4.37 0.51 -43.98
N GLU A 224 -4.35 1.20 -45.13
CA GLU A 224 -3.26 2.10 -45.51
C GLU A 224 -3.21 3.35 -44.61
N ASP A 225 -4.38 3.90 -44.25
CA ASP A 225 -4.53 5.10 -43.42
C ASP A 225 -4.05 4.92 -41.97
N VAL A 226 -3.94 3.66 -41.51
CA VAL A 226 -3.45 3.32 -40.16
C VAL A 226 -2.02 2.78 -40.15
N THR A 227 -1.36 2.75 -41.31
CA THR A 227 0.06 2.37 -41.42
C THR A 227 0.93 3.60 -41.15
N PHE A 228 1.54 3.66 -39.97
CA PHE A 228 2.45 4.75 -39.63
C PHE A 228 3.87 4.44 -40.10
N SER A 229 4.51 5.41 -40.77
CA SER A 229 5.94 5.34 -41.06
C SER A 229 6.76 5.33 -39.76
N ASP A 230 7.98 4.77 -39.80
CA ASP A 230 8.87 4.73 -38.62
C ASP A 230 9.19 6.11 -38.04
N LYS A 231 9.06 7.19 -38.83
CA LYS A 231 9.24 8.57 -38.37
C LYS A 231 8.12 9.06 -37.44
N HIS A 232 6.99 8.36 -37.40
CA HIS A 232 5.86 8.69 -36.53
C HIS A 232 5.84 7.86 -35.25
N ARG A 233 6.66 6.82 -35.16
CA ARG A 233 6.77 6.00 -33.96
C ARG A 233 7.43 6.79 -32.83
N ASP A 234 7.02 6.51 -31.60
CA ASP A 234 7.67 7.12 -30.44
C ASP A 234 9.06 6.52 -30.19
N VAL A 235 9.74 7.01 -29.15
CA VAL A 235 11.08 6.57 -28.73
C VAL A 235 11.15 5.06 -28.39
N HIS A 236 9.99 4.40 -28.27
CA HIS A 236 9.84 2.98 -27.99
C HIS A 236 9.29 2.19 -29.19
N GLY A 237 9.23 2.79 -30.39
CA GLY A 237 8.74 2.15 -31.61
C GLY A 237 7.21 1.99 -31.68
N ARG A 238 6.45 2.67 -30.82
CA ARG A 238 4.98 2.53 -30.75
C ARG A 238 4.30 3.50 -31.70
N ASP A 239 3.27 3.01 -32.40
CA ASP A 239 2.46 3.80 -33.31
C ASP A 239 1.60 4.84 -32.58
N PRO A 240 1.43 6.08 -33.08
CA PRO A 240 0.65 7.13 -32.43
C PRO A 240 -0.79 6.71 -32.07
N ILE A 241 -1.39 5.85 -32.89
CA ILE A 241 -2.74 5.32 -32.69
C ILE A 241 -2.89 4.61 -31.33
N CYS A 242 -1.82 4.03 -30.77
CA CYS A 242 -1.87 3.35 -29.47
C CYS A 242 -2.20 4.29 -28.29
N TYR A 243 -2.01 5.60 -28.47
CA TYR A 243 -2.32 6.62 -27.48
C TYR A 243 -3.74 7.18 -27.61
N HIS A 244 -4.42 6.89 -28.72
CA HIS A 244 -5.76 7.40 -28.95
C HIS A 244 -6.71 6.93 -27.83
N PRO A 245 -7.54 7.81 -27.21
CA PRO A 245 -8.40 7.42 -26.08
C PRO A 245 -9.36 6.26 -26.36
N PHE A 246 -9.78 6.08 -27.61
CA PHE A 246 -10.59 4.93 -28.02
C PHE A 246 -9.81 3.65 -28.21
N VAL A 247 -8.49 3.73 -28.40
CA VAL A 247 -7.61 2.58 -28.59
C VAL A 247 -7.02 2.15 -27.25
N ARG A 248 -6.59 3.13 -26.43
CA ARG A 248 -5.97 2.95 -25.11
C ARG A 248 -6.98 2.56 -24.02
N GLN A 249 -7.82 1.57 -24.28
CA GLN A 249 -8.79 1.04 -23.31
C GLN A 249 -8.36 -0.34 -22.84
N ALA A 250 -8.39 -0.55 -21.53
CA ALA A 250 -8.19 -1.88 -20.94
C ALA A 250 -9.54 -2.62 -20.83
N LYS A 251 -10.22 -2.77 -21.97
CA LYS A 251 -11.50 -3.47 -22.09
C LYS A 251 -11.54 -4.23 -23.41
N PRO A 252 -12.13 -5.43 -23.47
CA PRO A 252 -12.34 -6.12 -24.74
C PRO A 252 -13.21 -5.31 -25.70
N LEU A 253 -12.84 -5.31 -26.99
CA LEU A 253 -13.66 -4.69 -28.04
C LEU A 253 -14.76 -5.67 -28.42
N THR A 254 -16.00 -5.35 -28.06
CA THR A 254 -17.17 -6.13 -28.51
C THR A 254 -17.72 -5.55 -29.81
N ASP A 255 -18.40 -6.39 -30.60
CA ASP A 255 -19.03 -5.94 -31.85
C ASP A 255 -20.02 -4.80 -31.65
N ARG A 256 -20.75 -4.81 -30.52
CA ARG A 256 -21.64 -3.73 -30.12
C ARG A 256 -20.91 -2.41 -29.88
N ILE A 257 -19.73 -2.44 -29.24
CA ILE A 257 -18.92 -1.22 -29.00
C ILE A 257 -18.38 -0.68 -30.32
N TRP A 258 -17.99 -1.57 -31.25
CA TRP A 258 -17.52 -1.21 -32.58
C TRP A 258 -18.62 -0.54 -33.43
N GLN A 259 -19.81 -1.16 -33.51
CA GLN A 259 -20.94 -0.65 -34.31
C GLN A 259 -21.45 0.72 -33.84
N ASN A 260 -21.41 1.00 -32.55
CA ASN A 260 -21.83 2.30 -32.02
C ASN A 260 -20.88 3.46 -32.36
N ARG A 261 -19.72 3.19 -32.97
CA ARG A 261 -18.63 4.16 -33.11
C ARG A 261 -17.99 4.22 -34.50
N CYS A 262 -18.26 3.24 -35.36
CA CYS A 262 -17.94 3.34 -36.78
C CYS A 262 -19.04 4.20 -37.44
N PRO A 263 -18.70 5.34 -38.08
CA PRO A 263 -19.64 6.00 -38.97
C PRO A 263 -20.04 5.00 -40.07
N ALA A 264 -21.33 5.00 -40.41
CA ALA A 264 -21.85 4.25 -41.57
C ALA A 264 -21.31 4.82 -42.88
#